data_AF-A0A847L791-F1
#
_entry.id   AF-A0A847L791-F1
#
_cell.length_a   1.000
_cell.length_b   1.000
_cell.length_c   1.000
_cell.angle_alpha   90.00
_cell.angle_beta   90.00
_cell.angle_gamma   90.00
#
_symmetry.space_group_name_H-M   'P 1'
#
loop_
_entity.id
_entity.type
_entity.pdbx_description
1 polymer ?
#
loop_
_entity_poly.entity_id
_entity_poly.type
_entity_poly.pdbx_seq_one_letter_code
_entity_poly.pdbx_strand_id
1 'polypeptide(L)'
;APPPTAPMTPPSPKPASGAAAPAPAVSAPPPPAPAAGQMTLEPPRVAESIMARYPSFLTAPFGRLFEPDTPQGHLETLRNLLEALLGFLNFTFLQTYLFYGTRSPKGDQVVMDCLKCHLGGPSAVRSLHHLALVVKNVTGTDSFFTFALSRAMTEAGEANPLMVLKELWEFVLTPVDPLQETLPQAVEALPQVLMAFKGLLHNPLVMKSAPGAREAFFDLSGPRAAPLKPADRPGLDLPPGEIILLSKDRGEALGLFPYFTFNGERIVFAVPEARQTAILYERLELKEG
;
A
#
# COMPACT_ATOMS: atom_id res chain seq x y z
N ALA A 1 65.86 -34.39 57.86
CA ALA A 1 65.60 -34.77 56.45
C ALA A 1 64.63 -33.73 55.85
N PRO A 2 64.63 -33.51 54.53
CA PRO A 2 65.33 -32.44 53.80
C PRO A 2 64.42 -31.24 53.42
N PRO A 3 64.97 -30.18 52.80
CA PRO A 3 64.38 -28.84 52.71
C PRO A 3 63.46 -28.64 51.47
N PRO A 4 62.81 -27.48 51.30
CA PRO A 4 61.63 -27.29 50.45
C PRO A 4 62.00 -27.08 48.97
N THR A 5 61.21 -27.68 48.06
CA THR A 5 61.28 -27.44 46.62
C THR A 5 60.40 -26.27 46.21
N ALA A 6 61.03 -25.30 45.56
CA ALA A 6 60.48 -24.06 45.03
C ALA A 6 59.44 -24.26 43.90
N PRO A 7 58.51 -23.31 43.72
CA PRO A 7 57.53 -23.33 42.64
C PRO A 7 58.15 -22.87 41.31
N MET A 8 58.01 -23.70 40.26
CA MET A 8 58.35 -23.33 38.89
C MET A 8 57.17 -22.63 38.21
N THR A 9 57.34 -21.35 37.93
CA THR A 9 56.51 -20.55 37.01
C THR A 9 56.75 -20.96 35.55
N PRO A 10 55.69 -21.04 34.71
CA PRO A 10 55.83 -21.29 33.28
C PRO A 10 56.39 -20.06 32.53
N PRO A 11 57.13 -20.27 31.42
CA PRO A 11 57.83 -19.21 30.71
C PRO A 11 56.90 -18.31 29.87
N SER A 12 57.21 -17.02 29.85
CA SER A 12 56.60 -15.99 29.00
C SER A 12 56.90 -16.24 27.50
N PRO A 13 55.93 -16.00 26.60
CA PRO A 13 56.18 -16.01 25.16
C PRO A 13 56.84 -14.71 24.67
N LYS A 14 57.75 -14.87 23.69
CA LYS A 14 58.46 -13.83 22.94
C LYS A 14 57.53 -12.84 22.22
N PRO A 15 57.95 -11.58 22.01
CA PRO A 15 57.21 -10.60 21.21
C PRO A 15 57.46 -10.82 19.71
N ALA A 16 56.39 -10.92 18.91
CA ALA A 16 56.47 -10.90 17.45
C ALA A 16 56.11 -9.50 16.93
N SER A 17 57.12 -8.94 16.26
CA SER A 17 57.14 -7.71 15.46
C SER A 17 56.05 -7.63 14.39
N GLY A 18 55.51 -6.44 14.15
CA GLY A 18 54.93 -6.06 12.85
C GLY A 18 53.59 -5.32 12.91
N ALA A 19 53.56 -4.08 13.39
CA ALA A 19 52.44 -3.18 13.16
C ALA A 19 52.49 -2.68 11.71
N ALA A 20 51.63 -3.22 10.85
CA ALA A 20 51.37 -2.67 9.53
C ALA A 20 50.47 -1.44 9.65
N ALA A 21 50.87 -0.35 8.99
CA ALA A 21 50.13 0.90 8.94
C ALA A 21 48.72 0.70 8.31
N PRO A 22 47.68 1.43 8.77
CA PRO A 22 46.35 1.33 8.20
C PRO A 22 46.34 1.89 6.78
N ALA A 23 45.81 1.11 5.83
CA ALA A 23 45.58 1.54 4.46
C ALA A 23 44.57 2.70 4.43
N PRO A 24 44.73 3.69 3.52
CA PRO A 24 43.83 4.82 3.42
C PRO A 24 42.43 4.36 3.00
N ALA A 25 41.41 4.96 3.62
CA ALA A 25 40.02 4.74 3.27
C ALA A 25 39.79 5.09 1.79
N VAL A 26 39.43 4.09 1.00
CA VAL A 26 39.01 4.29 -0.38
C VAL A 26 37.64 4.94 -0.35
N SER A 27 37.59 6.22 -0.71
CA SER A 27 36.35 6.98 -0.90
C SER A 27 35.42 6.19 -1.81
N ALA A 28 34.19 5.96 -1.37
CA ALA A 28 33.18 5.30 -2.19
C ALA A 28 33.03 6.03 -3.54
N PRO A 29 32.99 5.30 -4.68
CA PRO A 29 32.80 5.92 -5.97
C PRO A 29 31.47 6.69 -5.98
N PRO A 30 31.42 7.89 -6.61
CA PRO A 30 30.18 8.63 -6.76
C PRO A 30 29.14 7.76 -7.49
N PRO A 31 27.85 7.91 -7.18
CA PRO A 31 26.81 7.14 -7.83
C PRO A 31 26.87 7.33 -9.35
N PRO A 32 26.62 6.27 -10.15
CA PRO A 32 26.64 6.36 -11.60
C PRO A 32 25.69 7.45 -12.07
N ALA A 33 26.16 8.29 -12.99
CA ALA A 33 25.32 9.30 -13.62
C ALA A 33 24.13 8.61 -14.31
N PRO A 34 22.90 9.20 -14.26
CA PRO A 34 21.74 8.66 -14.94
C PRO A 34 22.06 8.44 -16.42
N ALA A 35 21.58 7.33 -17.00
CA ALA A 35 21.75 7.12 -18.44
C ALA A 35 21.06 8.26 -19.22
N ALA A 36 21.55 8.56 -20.42
CA ALA A 36 21.02 9.66 -21.23
C ALA A 36 19.48 9.58 -21.36
N GLY A 37 18.77 10.65 -20.98
CA GLY A 37 17.30 10.71 -21.02
C GLY A 37 16.58 10.20 -19.77
N GLN A 38 17.30 9.72 -18.76
CA GLN A 38 16.74 9.39 -17.45
C GLN A 38 16.73 10.60 -16.52
N MET A 39 15.71 10.65 -15.67
CA MET A 39 15.60 11.57 -14.55
C MET A 39 15.42 10.78 -13.25
N THR A 40 15.85 11.39 -12.15
CA THR A 40 15.65 10.87 -10.80
C THR A 40 14.89 11.93 -10.03
N LEU A 41 13.76 11.54 -9.44
CA LEU A 41 12.97 12.42 -8.60
C LEU A 41 13.53 12.43 -7.18
N GLU A 42 13.53 13.61 -6.54
CA GLU A 42 13.95 13.70 -5.15
C GLU A 42 12.85 13.12 -4.24
N PRO A 43 13.19 12.18 -3.33
CA PRO A 43 12.20 11.62 -2.43
C PRO A 43 11.71 12.68 -1.43
N PRO A 44 10.39 12.84 -1.22
CA PRO A 44 9.86 13.75 -0.23
C PRO A 44 10.28 13.32 1.18
N ARG A 45 10.36 14.26 2.13
CA ARG A 45 10.85 14.00 3.51
C ARG A 45 10.17 12.84 4.25
N VAL A 46 8.91 12.57 3.93
CA VAL A 46 8.11 11.50 4.56
C VAL A 46 8.16 10.18 3.80
N ALA A 47 8.92 10.10 2.70
CA ALA A 47 8.94 8.93 1.82
C ALA A 47 9.34 7.65 2.57
N GLU A 48 10.39 7.72 3.38
CA GLU A 48 10.86 6.58 4.19
C GLU A 48 9.77 6.08 5.15
N SER A 49 9.08 6.99 5.83
CA SER A 49 7.98 6.63 6.74
C SER A 49 6.82 5.98 6.00
N ILE A 50 6.52 6.40 4.76
CA ILE A 50 5.47 5.80 3.94
C ILE A 50 5.91 4.40 3.50
N MET A 51 7.11 4.29 2.93
CA MET A 51 7.67 3.02 2.43
C MET A 51 7.82 1.96 3.53
N ALA A 52 8.04 2.37 4.79
CA ALA A 52 8.18 1.45 5.90
C ALA A 52 6.85 0.91 6.46
N ARG A 53 5.73 1.59 6.22
CA ARG A 53 4.47 1.36 6.97
C ARG A 53 3.28 0.93 6.13
N TYR A 54 3.23 1.32 4.87
CA TYR A 54 2.06 1.09 4.02
C TYR A 54 2.15 -0.27 3.28
N PRO A 55 1.00 -0.79 2.80
CA PRO A 55 0.97 -2.04 2.05
C PRO A 55 1.80 -1.98 0.75
N SER A 56 2.27 -3.14 0.32
CA SER A 56 3.17 -3.29 -0.85
C SER A 56 2.64 -2.71 -2.16
N PHE A 57 1.31 -2.71 -2.38
CA PHE A 57 0.72 -2.18 -3.62
C PHE A 57 0.84 -0.65 -3.71
N LEU A 58 1.07 0.03 -2.57
CA LEU A 58 1.38 1.46 -2.53
C LEU A 58 2.89 1.68 -2.49
N THR A 59 3.60 0.96 -1.63
CA THR A 59 5.03 1.24 -1.39
C THR A 59 5.93 0.81 -2.53
N ALA A 60 5.64 -0.28 -3.24
CA ALA A 60 6.46 -0.73 -4.36
C ALA A 60 6.47 0.27 -5.53
N PRO A 61 5.31 0.72 -6.08
CA PRO A 61 5.32 1.74 -7.12
C PRO A 61 5.77 3.11 -6.59
N PHE A 62 5.50 3.44 -5.32
CA PHE A 62 5.97 4.71 -4.73
C PHE A 62 7.50 4.77 -4.65
N GLY A 63 8.16 3.70 -4.22
CA GLY A 63 9.62 3.63 -4.21
C GLY A 63 10.22 3.72 -5.60
N ARG A 64 9.56 3.10 -6.59
CA ARG A 64 10.02 3.12 -8.00
C ARG A 64 10.03 4.52 -8.62
N LEU A 65 9.20 5.45 -8.15
CA LEU A 65 9.24 6.86 -8.59
C LEU A 65 10.57 7.54 -8.29
N PHE A 66 11.36 7.04 -7.34
CA PHE A 66 12.64 7.63 -6.95
C PHE A 66 13.85 6.90 -7.55
N GLU A 67 13.61 5.85 -8.35
CA GLU A 67 14.65 5.19 -9.13
C GLU A 67 14.88 5.92 -10.47
N PRO A 68 16.08 5.83 -11.07
CA PRO A 68 16.32 6.42 -12.40
C PRO A 68 15.41 5.81 -13.48
N ASP A 69 14.62 6.64 -14.15
CA ASP A 69 13.75 6.24 -15.26
C ASP A 69 13.52 7.42 -16.23
N THR A 70 12.93 7.14 -17.39
CA THR A 70 12.44 8.15 -18.32
C THR A 70 11.24 8.91 -17.73
N PRO A 71 10.97 10.15 -18.16
CA PRO A 71 9.77 10.90 -17.73
C PRO A 71 8.48 10.11 -17.99
N GLN A 72 8.39 9.40 -19.12
CA GLN A 72 7.26 8.55 -19.46
C GLN A 72 7.14 7.34 -18.51
N GLY A 73 8.25 6.69 -18.16
CA GLY A 73 8.26 5.60 -17.18
C GLY A 73 7.83 6.04 -15.78
N HIS A 74 8.22 7.25 -15.36
CA HIS A 74 7.74 7.88 -14.12
C HIS A 74 6.24 8.18 -14.17
N LEU A 75 5.74 8.73 -15.29
CA LEU A 75 4.32 8.99 -15.49
C LEU A 75 3.48 7.70 -15.42
N GLU A 76 3.95 6.61 -16.07
CA GLU A 76 3.32 5.29 -16.01
C GLU A 76 3.35 4.71 -14.59
N THR A 77 4.47 4.85 -13.88
CA THR A 77 4.58 4.41 -12.48
C THR A 77 3.62 5.18 -11.57
N LEU A 78 3.49 6.50 -11.75
CA LEU A 78 2.53 7.33 -11.03
C LEU A 78 1.09 6.91 -11.35
N ARG A 79 0.77 6.67 -12.63
CA ARG A 79 -0.54 6.18 -13.04
C ARG A 79 -0.88 4.85 -12.37
N ASN A 80 0.02 3.87 -12.42
CA ASN A 80 -0.20 2.55 -11.80
C ASN A 80 -0.42 2.65 -10.29
N LEU A 81 0.33 3.55 -9.62
CA LEU A 81 0.14 3.82 -8.20
C LEU A 81 -1.26 4.39 -7.91
N LEU A 82 -1.69 5.39 -8.68
CA LEU A 82 -2.99 6.03 -8.50
C LEU A 82 -4.15 5.10 -8.86
N GLU A 83 -4.01 4.27 -9.89
CA GLU A 83 -5.01 3.26 -10.26
C GLU A 83 -5.22 2.25 -9.13
N ALA A 84 -4.14 1.70 -8.56
CA ALA A 84 -4.22 0.76 -7.46
C ALA A 84 -4.82 1.43 -6.19
N LEU A 85 -4.43 2.67 -5.88
CA LEU A 85 -5.00 3.43 -4.78
C LEU A 85 -6.49 3.69 -4.98
N LEU A 86 -6.90 4.20 -6.16
CA LEU A 86 -8.29 4.48 -6.49
C LEU A 86 -9.13 3.21 -6.50
N GLY A 87 -8.62 2.12 -7.08
CA GLY A 87 -9.26 0.81 -7.05
C GLY A 87 -9.50 0.34 -5.62
N PHE A 88 -8.49 0.46 -4.75
CA PHE A 88 -8.59 0.07 -3.34
C PHE A 88 -9.64 0.90 -2.60
N LEU A 89 -9.62 2.22 -2.78
CA LEU A 89 -10.57 3.14 -2.14
C LEU A 89 -11.99 2.91 -2.66
N ASN A 90 -12.19 2.83 -3.97
CA ASN A 90 -13.50 2.55 -4.55
C ASN A 90 -14.06 1.22 -4.03
N PHE A 91 -13.23 0.17 -3.98
CA PHE A 91 -13.71 -1.15 -3.53
C PHE A 91 -14.07 -1.19 -2.05
N THR A 92 -13.24 -0.56 -1.21
CA THR A 92 -13.50 -0.52 0.24
C THR A 92 -14.70 0.37 0.56
N PHE A 93 -14.86 1.50 -0.11
CA PHE A 93 -16.02 2.38 0.07
C PHE A 93 -17.33 1.74 -0.42
N LEU A 94 -17.32 1.10 -1.59
CA LEU A 94 -18.54 0.45 -2.09
C LEU A 94 -18.99 -0.69 -1.18
N GLN A 95 -18.05 -1.48 -0.65
CA GLN A 95 -18.37 -2.53 0.32
C GLN A 95 -18.84 -1.94 1.65
N THR A 96 -18.21 -0.85 2.09
CA THR A 96 -18.65 -0.13 3.30
C THR A 96 -20.11 0.31 3.15
N TYR A 97 -20.47 0.89 2.00
CA TYR A 97 -21.84 1.28 1.70
C TYR A 97 -22.79 0.07 1.61
N LEU A 98 -22.39 -1.01 0.94
CA LEU A 98 -23.20 -2.23 0.78
C LEU A 98 -23.54 -2.88 2.13
N PHE A 99 -22.56 -3.01 3.02
CA PHE A 99 -22.71 -3.79 4.25
C PHE A 99 -23.14 -2.98 5.47
N TYR A 100 -22.77 -1.70 5.55
CA TYR A 100 -23.03 -0.87 6.73
C TYR A 100 -23.94 0.32 6.45
N GLY A 101 -24.15 0.65 5.17
CA GLY A 101 -24.97 1.79 4.78
C GLY A 101 -26.45 1.46 4.56
N THR A 102 -27.27 2.51 4.58
CA THR A 102 -28.66 2.42 4.14
C THR A 102 -28.72 2.40 2.61
N ARG A 103 -29.12 1.25 2.04
CA ARG A 103 -29.22 1.06 0.58
C ARG A 103 -30.20 2.06 -0.04
N SER A 104 -29.83 2.61 -1.19
CA SER A 104 -30.62 3.58 -1.96
C SER A 104 -30.41 3.34 -3.47
N PRO A 105 -31.41 3.62 -4.32
CA PRO A 105 -31.27 3.43 -5.77
C PRO A 105 -30.07 4.17 -6.36
N LYS A 106 -29.80 5.40 -5.88
CA LYS A 106 -28.66 6.20 -6.35
C LYS A 106 -27.33 5.59 -5.92
N GLY A 107 -27.20 5.17 -4.66
CA GLY A 107 -25.97 4.51 -4.20
C GLY A 107 -25.72 3.20 -4.93
N ASP A 108 -26.78 2.43 -5.19
CA ASP A 108 -26.69 1.14 -5.90
C ASP A 108 -26.27 1.33 -7.35
N GLN A 109 -26.79 2.37 -8.02
CA GLN A 109 -26.32 2.75 -9.35
C GLN A 109 -24.84 3.10 -9.35
N VAL A 110 -24.37 3.87 -8.37
CA VAL A 110 -22.94 4.23 -8.25
C VAL A 110 -22.07 3.00 -8.04
N VAL A 111 -22.51 2.04 -7.23
CA VAL A 111 -21.82 0.74 -7.06
C VAL A 111 -21.72 0.02 -8.39
N MET A 112 -22.83 -0.12 -9.12
CA MET A 112 -22.85 -0.82 -10.41
C MET A 112 -21.98 -0.12 -11.46
N ASP A 113 -22.03 1.21 -11.54
CA ASP A 113 -21.18 1.97 -12.47
C ASP A 113 -19.70 1.82 -12.12
N CYS A 114 -19.37 1.85 -10.82
CA CYS A 114 -18.00 1.65 -10.34
C CYS A 114 -17.47 0.26 -10.69
N LEU A 115 -18.28 -0.78 -10.51
CA LEU A 115 -17.91 -2.16 -10.86
C LEU A 115 -17.82 -2.39 -12.37
N LYS A 116 -18.73 -1.81 -13.18
CA LYS A 116 -18.67 -1.86 -14.65
C LYS A 116 -17.41 -1.19 -15.21
N CYS A 117 -16.89 -0.17 -14.54
CA CYS A 117 -15.63 0.48 -14.90
C CYS A 117 -14.40 -0.18 -14.22
N HIS A 118 -14.55 -1.36 -13.61
CA HIS A 118 -13.48 -2.07 -12.94
C HIS A 118 -12.74 -1.25 -11.88
N LEU A 119 -13.49 -0.42 -11.14
CA LEU A 119 -13.01 0.46 -10.05
C LEU A 119 -12.01 1.55 -10.47
N GLY A 120 -11.64 1.61 -11.75
CA GLY A 120 -10.61 2.48 -12.30
C GLY A 120 -11.08 3.32 -13.48
N GLY A 121 -10.12 3.84 -14.23
CA GLY A 121 -10.37 4.63 -15.44
C GLY A 121 -10.84 6.07 -15.20
N PRO A 122 -11.34 6.76 -16.25
CA PRO A 122 -11.63 8.20 -16.20
C PRO A 122 -12.70 8.59 -15.17
N SER A 123 -13.59 7.66 -14.80
CA SER A 123 -14.67 7.89 -13.85
C SER A 123 -14.30 7.57 -12.40
N ALA A 124 -13.11 7.02 -12.12
CA ALA A 124 -12.75 6.46 -10.82
C ALA A 124 -12.91 7.45 -9.66
N VAL A 125 -12.41 8.68 -9.82
CA VAL A 125 -12.50 9.75 -8.80
C VAL A 125 -13.94 10.20 -8.60
N ARG A 126 -14.74 10.27 -9.68
CA ARG A 126 -16.16 10.63 -9.62
C ARG A 126 -16.95 9.57 -8.84
N SER A 127 -16.68 8.28 -9.11
CA SER A 127 -17.27 7.17 -8.36
C SER A 127 -16.89 7.26 -6.88
N LEU A 128 -15.61 7.50 -6.58
CA LEU A 128 -15.13 7.65 -5.21
C LEU A 128 -15.82 8.79 -4.47
N HIS A 129 -16.02 9.94 -5.13
CA HIS A 129 -16.76 11.06 -4.55
C HIS A 129 -18.19 10.68 -4.18
N HIS A 130 -18.93 10.06 -5.12
CA HIS A 130 -20.30 9.63 -4.85
C HIS A 130 -20.37 8.57 -3.75
N LEU A 131 -19.43 7.63 -3.74
CA LEU A 131 -19.31 6.62 -2.68
C LEU A 131 -19.01 7.28 -1.33
N ALA A 132 -18.12 8.27 -1.28
CA ALA A 132 -17.84 9.02 -0.06
C ALA A 132 -19.07 9.74 0.48
N LEU A 133 -19.90 10.33 -0.39
CA LEU A 133 -21.15 10.98 0.03
C LEU A 133 -22.15 10.00 0.65
N VAL A 134 -22.27 8.77 0.12
CA VAL A 134 -23.18 7.77 0.71
C VAL A 134 -22.60 7.17 2.00
N VAL A 135 -21.29 6.94 2.08
CA VAL A 135 -20.62 6.40 3.28
C VAL A 135 -20.60 7.41 4.43
N LYS A 136 -20.49 8.71 4.14
CA LYS A 136 -20.51 9.79 5.16
C LYS A 136 -21.73 9.71 6.08
N ASN A 137 -22.86 9.30 5.53
CA ASN A 137 -24.15 9.26 6.23
C ASN A 137 -24.37 7.97 7.03
N VAL A 138 -23.42 7.03 7.02
CA VAL A 138 -23.50 5.83 7.86
C VAL A 138 -23.26 6.22 9.32
N THR A 139 -24.23 5.88 10.17
CA THR A 139 -24.20 6.21 11.61
C THR A 139 -23.79 5.00 12.43
N GLY A 140 -23.17 5.23 13.59
CA GLY A 140 -22.98 4.20 14.62
C GLY A 140 -21.75 3.30 14.49
N THR A 141 -20.80 3.56 13.58
CA THR A 141 -19.55 2.79 13.48
C THR A 141 -18.37 3.63 12.97
N ASP A 142 -17.18 3.32 13.48
CA ASP A 142 -15.87 3.75 12.96
C ASP A 142 -14.93 2.53 12.76
N SER A 143 -15.51 1.33 12.52
CA SER A 143 -14.80 0.04 12.36
C SER A 143 -13.74 0.08 11.27
N PHE A 144 -14.04 0.78 10.16
CA PHE A 144 -13.15 0.92 9.00
C PHE A 144 -12.71 2.36 8.80
N PHE A 145 -11.52 2.54 8.23
CA PHE A 145 -10.96 3.85 7.90
C PHE A 145 -11.86 4.65 6.94
N THR A 146 -12.67 3.96 6.14
CA THR A 146 -13.59 4.53 5.14
C THR A 146 -14.59 5.51 5.75
N PHE A 147 -15.08 5.28 6.98
CA PHE A 147 -16.00 6.20 7.65
C PHE A 147 -15.37 7.56 7.92
N ALA A 148 -14.24 7.60 8.63
CA ALA A 148 -13.53 8.84 8.93
C ALA A 148 -13.07 9.56 7.66
N LEU A 149 -12.57 8.80 6.69
CA LEU A 149 -12.09 9.32 5.42
C LEU A 149 -13.21 9.90 4.55
N SER A 150 -14.40 9.28 4.54
CA SER A 150 -15.56 9.79 3.80
C SER A 150 -15.97 11.19 4.26
N ARG A 151 -15.85 11.47 5.57
CA ARG A 151 -16.10 12.79 6.16
C ARG A 151 -15.05 13.79 5.65
N ALA A 152 -13.76 13.45 5.77
CA ALA A 152 -12.66 14.30 5.28
C ALA A 152 -12.74 14.57 3.76
N MET A 153 -13.15 13.60 2.95
CA MET A 153 -13.30 13.76 1.49
C MET A 153 -14.50 14.62 1.08
N THR A 154 -15.49 14.80 1.95
CA THR A 154 -16.72 15.54 1.65
C THR A 154 -16.79 16.90 2.34
N GLU A 155 -15.76 17.26 3.11
CA GLU A 155 -15.59 18.57 3.73
C GLU A 155 -14.97 19.56 2.74
N ALA A 156 -15.40 20.82 2.77
CA ALA A 156 -14.78 21.85 1.95
C ALA A 156 -13.42 22.23 2.54
N GLY A 157 -12.37 22.27 1.70
CA GLY A 157 -11.05 22.72 2.11
C GLY A 157 -10.00 22.50 1.02
N GLU A 158 -9.00 23.39 0.95
CA GLU A 158 -7.89 23.30 0.00
C GLU A 158 -7.04 22.04 0.22
N ALA A 159 -6.96 21.54 1.45
CA ALA A 159 -6.25 20.31 1.78
C ALA A 159 -7.12 19.03 1.65
N ASN A 160 -8.30 19.13 1.04
CA ASN A 160 -9.20 17.98 0.89
C ASN A 160 -8.51 16.87 0.06
N PRO A 161 -8.40 15.64 0.59
CA PRO A 161 -7.65 14.57 -0.08
C PRO A 161 -8.27 14.12 -1.41
N LEU A 162 -9.58 14.27 -1.59
CA LEU A 162 -10.25 13.97 -2.84
C LEU A 162 -9.92 15.02 -3.93
N MET A 163 -9.75 16.28 -3.55
CA MET A 163 -9.34 17.34 -4.49
C MET A 163 -7.92 17.10 -5.00
N VAL A 164 -6.97 16.84 -4.10
CA VAL A 164 -5.58 16.53 -4.49
C VAL A 164 -5.52 15.25 -5.33
N LEU A 165 -6.27 14.21 -4.95
CA LEU A 165 -6.35 12.97 -5.72
C LEU A 165 -6.96 13.20 -7.11
N LYS A 166 -7.96 14.09 -7.23
CA LYS A 166 -8.55 14.48 -8.51
C LYS A 166 -7.54 15.17 -9.41
N GLU A 167 -6.80 16.16 -8.91
CA GLU A 167 -5.80 16.89 -9.67
C GLU A 167 -4.68 15.96 -10.17
N LEU A 168 -4.19 15.07 -9.30
CA LEU A 168 -3.21 14.06 -9.67
C LEU A 168 -3.73 13.09 -10.74
N TRP A 169 -4.99 12.66 -10.60
CA TRP A 169 -5.61 11.78 -11.58
C TRP A 169 -5.82 12.46 -12.93
N GLU A 170 -6.26 13.72 -12.94
CA GLU A 170 -6.38 14.53 -14.15
C GLU A 170 -5.03 14.72 -14.83
N PHE A 171 -3.97 14.99 -14.06
CA PHE A 171 -2.60 15.09 -14.58
C PHE A 171 -2.14 13.79 -15.26
N VAL A 172 -2.34 12.60 -14.65
CA VAL A 172 -1.89 11.35 -15.29
C VAL A 172 -2.73 10.95 -16.51
N LEU A 173 -3.97 11.43 -16.60
CA LEU A 173 -4.83 11.23 -17.77
C LEU A 173 -4.51 12.21 -18.90
N THR A 174 -4.16 13.45 -18.55
CA THR A 174 -3.85 14.53 -19.49
C THR A 174 -2.59 15.25 -19.02
N PRO A 175 -1.41 14.65 -19.23
CA PRO A 175 -0.15 15.21 -18.78
C PRO A 175 0.16 16.53 -19.46
N VAL A 176 0.84 17.43 -18.75
CA VAL A 176 1.28 18.73 -19.25
C VAL A 176 2.77 18.68 -19.59
N ASP A 177 3.11 19.00 -20.82
CA ASP A 177 4.50 19.08 -21.28
C ASP A 177 5.17 20.43 -20.87
N PRO A 178 6.49 20.42 -20.59
CA PRO A 178 7.39 19.27 -20.59
C PRO A 178 7.31 18.46 -19.28
N LEU A 179 7.22 17.13 -19.40
CA LEU A 179 7.10 16.21 -18.26
C LEU A 179 8.21 16.33 -17.21
N GLN A 180 9.42 16.72 -17.62
CA GLN A 180 10.57 16.87 -16.73
C GLN A 180 10.34 17.96 -15.67
N GLU A 181 9.52 18.96 -15.97
CA GLU A 181 9.23 20.08 -15.07
C GLU A 181 7.94 19.85 -14.26
N THR A 182 6.96 19.17 -14.85
CA THR A 182 5.62 19.00 -14.26
C THR A 182 5.50 17.74 -13.39
N LEU A 183 6.20 16.65 -13.72
CA LEU A 183 6.19 15.41 -12.92
C LEU A 183 6.66 15.61 -11.48
N PRO A 184 7.77 16.33 -11.19
CA PRO A 184 8.19 16.55 -9.81
C PRO A 184 7.10 17.21 -8.96
N GLN A 185 6.40 18.20 -9.50
CA GLN A 185 5.32 18.91 -8.82
C GLN A 185 4.13 17.99 -8.52
N ALA A 186 3.76 17.11 -9.45
CA ALA A 186 2.73 16.10 -9.22
C ALA A 186 3.15 15.10 -8.12
N VAL A 187 4.41 14.66 -8.12
CA VAL A 187 4.92 13.70 -7.13
C VAL A 187 5.00 14.31 -5.73
N GLU A 188 5.26 15.61 -5.61
CA GLU A 188 5.28 16.34 -4.33
C GLU A 188 3.93 16.33 -3.59
N ALA A 189 2.81 16.23 -4.32
CA ALA A 189 1.47 16.17 -3.71
C ALA A 189 1.08 14.77 -3.23
N LEU A 190 1.76 13.72 -3.70
CA LEU A 190 1.41 12.33 -3.38
C LEU A 190 1.51 11.98 -1.87
N PRO A 191 2.50 12.46 -1.10
CA PRO A 191 2.52 12.26 0.34
C PRO A 191 1.29 12.77 1.07
N GLN A 192 0.73 13.92 0.66
CA GLN A 192 -0.47 14.47 1.28
C GLN A 192 -1.65 13.51 1.11
N VAL A 193 -1.81 12.97 -0.11
CA VAL A 193 -2.79 11.92 -0.42
C VAL A 193 -2.53 10.73 0.51
N LEU A 194 -1.38 10.07 0.43
CA LEU A 194 -1.08 8.85 1.22
C LEU A 194 -1.24 9.04 2.73
N MET A 195 -0.86 10.20 3.28
CA MET A 195 -1.03 10.51 4.70
C MET A 195 -2.48 10.76 5.11
N ALA A 196 -3.33 11.29 4.22
CA ALA A 196 -4.76 11.42 4.50
C ALA A 196 -5.42 10.05 4.70
N PHE A 197 -4.92 9.00 4.03
CA PHE A 197 -5.40 7.62 4.17
C PHE A 197 -4.73 6.84 5.32
N LYS A 198 -3.97 7.49 6.22
CA LYS A 198 -3.28 6.82 7.34
C LYS A 198 -4.20 5.97 8.23
N GLY A 199 -5.51 6.25 8.22
CA GLY A 199 -6.52 5.45 8.90
C GLY A 199 -6.47 3.96 8.50
N LEU A 200 -6.07 3.66 7.25
CA LEU A 200 -5.86 2.30 6.76
C LEU A 200 -4.89 1.49 7.64
N LEU A 201 -3.91 2.15 8.26
CA LEU A 201 -2.94 1.47 9.13
C LEU A 201 -3.56 0.88 10.41
N HIS A 202 -4.80 1.25 10.72
CA HIS A 202 -5.58 0.66 11.81
C HIS A 202 -6.51 -0.47 11.34
N ASN A 203 -6.52 -0.79 10.04
CA ASN A 203 -7.31 -1.86 9.44
C ASN A 203 -6.35 -2.87 8.78
N PRO A 204 -5.95 -3.94 9.49
CA PRO A 204 -4.97 -4.90 8.99
C PRO A 204 -5.41 -5.58 7.70
N LEU A 205 -4.47 -5.78 6.78
CA LEU A 205 -4.64 -6.64 5.61
C LEU A 205 -4.09 -8.02 5.93
N VAL A 206 -4.93 -9.04 5.87
CA VAL A 206 -4.56 -10.41 6.19
C VAL A 206 -4.93 -11.36 5.08
N MET A 207 -4.22 -12.47 4.97
CA MET A 207 -4.57 -13.57 4.07
C MET A 207 -4.44 -14.90 4.80
N LYS A 208 -5.50 -15.70 4.82
CA LYS A 208 -5.44 -17.09 5.28
C LYS A 208 -4.81 -17.94 4.18
N SER A 209 -3.83 -18.76 4.52
CA SER A 209 -3.19 -19.65 3.55
C SER A 209 -4.05 -20.87 3.24
N ALA A 210 -3.75 -21.53 2.12
CA ALA A 210 -4.38 -22.81 1.80
C ALA A 210 -4.13 -23.86 2.90
N PRO A 211 -5.05 -24.81 3.11
CA PRO A 211 -4.83 -25.91 4.04
C PRO A 211 -3.51 -26.65 3.76
N GLY A 212 -2.70 -26.88 4.81
CA GLY A 212 -1.40 -27.55 4.70
C GLY A 212 -0.21 -26.63 4.40
N ALA A 213 -0.41 -25.32 4.22
CA ALA A 213 0.68 -24.37 4.14
C ALA A 213 1.48 -24.29 5.45
N ARG A 214 2.79 -24.01 5.35
CA ARG A 214 3.69 -23.86 6.50
C ARG A 214 3.23 -22.75 7.45
N GLU A 215 2.87 -21.61 6.88
CA GLU A 215 2.27 -20.49 7.60
C GLU A 215 0.76 -20.51 7.36
N ALA A 216 -0.02 -20.34 8.42
CA ALA A 216 -1.49 -20.38 8.33
C ALA A 216 -2.10 -19.04 7.91
N PHE A 217 -1.44 -17.92 8.27
CA PHE A 217 -1.92 -16.57 8.01
C PHE A 217 -0.72 -15.65 7.72
N PHE A 218 -0.92 -14.75 6.76
CA PHE A 218 0.02 -13.67 6.44
C PHE A 218 -0.57 -12.32 6.84
N ASP A 219 0.27 -11.48 7.42
CA ASP A 219 0.08 -10.03 7.52
C ASP A 219 0.64 -9.38 6.26
N LEU A 220 -0.23 -8.66 5.55
CA LEU A 220 0.05 -7.94 4.31
C LEU A 220 -0.13 -6.42 4.49
N SER A 221 -0.25 -5.94 5.74
CA SER A 221 -0.49 -4.53 6.06
C SER A 221 0.73 -3.65 5.80
N GLY A 222 1.93 -4.25 5.84
CA GLY A 222 3.21 -3.57 5.61
C GLY A 222 3.77 -3.76 4.19
N PRO A 223 4.98 -3.24 3.94
CA PRO A 223 5.60 -3.28 2.62
C PRO A 223 6.03 -4.68 2.17
N ARG A 224 6.15 -5.63 3.11
CA ARG A 224 6.52 -7.02 2.87
C ARG A 224 5.57 -7.94 3.63
N ALA A 225 5.20 -9.05 3.01
CA ALA A 225 4.41 -10.08 3.68
C ALA A 225 5.20 -10.69 4.85
N ALA A 226 4.51 -10.89 5.97
CA ALA A 226 5.07 -11.53 7.16
C ALA A 226 4.08 -12.53 7.76
N PRO A 227 4.53 -13.55 8.52
CA PRO A 227 3.62 -14.40 9.27
C PRO A 227 2.79 -13.60 10.28
N LEU A 228 1.48 -13.83 10.30
CA LEU A 228 0.59 -13.19 11.28
C LEU A 228 0.69 -13.91 12.63
N LYS A 229 0.96 -13.14 13.69
CA LYS A 229 1.09 -13.65 15.06
C LYS A 229 -0.21 -14.32 15.51
N PRO A 230 -0.16 -15.43 16.27
CA PRO A 230 -1.36 -16.13 16.74
C PRO A 230 -2.38 -15.24 17.47
N ALA A 231 -1.91 -14.30 18.30
CA ALA A 231 -2.77 -13.36 19.04
C ALA A 231 -3.49 -12.34 18.15
N ASP A 232 -3.01 -12.15 16.92
CA ASP A 232 -3.55 -11.20 15.95
C ASP A 232 -4.42 -11.86 14.87
N ARG A 233 -4.61 -13.19 14.95
CA ARG A 233 -5.43 -13.92 13.99
C ARG A 233 -6.92 -13.60 14.22
N PRO A 234 -7.68 -13.34 13.14
CA PRO A 234 -9.10 -13.09 13.25
C PRO A 234 -9.83 -14.37 13.70
N GLY A 235 -10.89 -14.20 14.49
CA GLY A 235 -11.82 -15.30 14.82
C GLY A 235 -12.79 -15.64 13.69
N LEU A 236 -12.75 -14.88 12.58
CA LEU A 236 -13.58 -15.07 11.40
C LEU A 236 -13.06 -16.21 10.54
N ASP A 237 -13.98 -16.99 9.95
CA ASP A 237 -13.59 -17.97 8.93
C ASP A 237 -13.34 -17.26 7.60
N LEU A 238 -12.06 -16.99 7.32
CA LEU A 238 -11.66 -16.31 6.09
C LEU A 238 -11.50 -17.31 4.93
N PRO A 239 -11.86 -16.92 3.70
CA PRO A 239 -11.57 -17.70 2.52
C PRO A 239 -10.05 -17.83 2.29
N PRO A 240 -9.50 -19.04 2.06
CA PRO A 240 -8.09 -19.22 1.79
C PRO A 240 -7.63 -18.52 0.50
N GLY A 241 -6.49 -17.85 0.55
CA GLY A 241 -5.86 -17.19 -0.60
C GLY A 241 -6.42 -15.82 -0.96
N GLU A 242 -7.46 -15.35 -0.27
CA GLU A 242 -8.03 -14.02 -0.49
C GLU A 242 -7.47 -13.01 0.51
N ILE A 243 -7.20 -11.79 0.02
CA ILE A 243 -6.77 -10.69 0.87
C ILE A 243 -8.01 -10.07 1.51
N ILE A 244 -7.97 -9.95 2.82
CA ILE A 244 -9.07 -9.43 3.64
C ILE A 244 -8.59 -8.21 4.42
N LEU A 245 -9.35 -7.12 4.34
CA LEU A 245 -9.20 -5.97 5.21
C LEU A 245 -10.03 -6.19 6.49
N LEU A 246 -9.38 -6.24 7.64
CA LEU A 246 -10.05 -6.36 8.93
C LEU A 246 -10.44 -4.97 9.47
N SER A 247 -11.59 -4.92 10.13
CA SER A 247 -11.99 -3.84 11.03
C SER A 247 -10.96 -3.64 12.16
N LYS A 248 -11.00 -2.47 12.81
CA LYS A 248 -10.08 -2.13 13.92
C LYS A 248 -10.13 -3.13 15.07
N ASP A 249 -11.32 -3.65 15.38
CA ASP A 249 -11.56 -4.63 16.44
C ASP A 249 -11.47 -6.08 15.94
N ARG A 250 -11.28 -6.28 14.63
CA ARG A 250 -11.15 -7.58 13.95
C ARG A 250 -12.43 -8.43 13.98
N GLY A 251 -13.57 -7.83 14.34
CA GLY A 251 -14.88 -8.49 14.34
C GLY A 251 -15.53 -8.55 12.96
N GLU A 252 -15.16 -7.62 12.09
CA GLU A 252 -15.71 -7.45 10.74
C GLU A 252 -14.60 -7.46 9.67
N ALA A 253 -14.97 -7.76 8.42
CA ALA A 253 -14.03 -7.92 7.31
C ALA A 253 -14.60 -7.39 5.99
N LEU A 254 -13.74 -6.82 5.14
CA LEU A 254 -14.01 -6.52 3.73
C LEU A 254 -13.09 -7.38 2.85
N GLY A 255 -13.64 -8.05 1.85
CA GLY A 255 -12.86 -8.88 0.92
C GLY A 255 -12.28 -8.05 -0.22
N LEU A 256 -11.03 -8.27 -0.59
CA LEU A 256 -10.40 -7.53 -1.70
C LEU A 256 -10.31 -8.33 -3.02
N PHE A 257 -10.71 -9.59 -3.01
CA PHE A 257 -10.88 -10.38 -4.23
C PHE A 257 -12.05 -9.83 -5.07
N PRO A 258 -11.96 -9.82 -6.42
CA PRO A 258 -10.85 -10.30 -7.25
C PRO A 258 -9.83 -9.24 -7.65
N TYR A 259 -10.05 -7.97 -7.26
CA TYR A 259 -9.24 -6.85 -7.73
C TYR A 259 -7.85 -6.82 -7.12
N PHE A 260 -7.69 -7.27 -5.87
CA PHE A 260 -6.40 -7.37 -5.21
C PHE A 260 -6.08 -8.83 -4.91
N THR A 261 -4.94 -9.27 -5.40
CA THR A 261 -4.43 -10.63 -5.21
C THR A 261 -3.00 -10.59 -4.69
N PHE A 262 -2.55 -11.70 -4.11
CA PHE A 262 -1.17 -11.84 -3.63
C PHE A 262 -0.38 -12.74 -4.56
N ASN A 263 0.69 -12.22 -5.15
CA ASN A 263 1.51 -12.97 -6.12
C ASN A 263 2.62 -13.82 -5.47
N GLY A 264 2.64 -13.94 -4.14
CA GLY A 264 3.70 -14.59 -3.37
C GLY A 264 4.70 -13.63 -2.73
N GLU A 265 4.80 -12.40 -3.23
CA GLU A 265 5.71 -11.38 -2.71
C GLU A 265 4.96 -10.11 -2.27
N ARG A 266 3.98 -9.68 -3.06
CA ARG A 266 3.26 -8.43 -2.88
C ARG A 266 1.79 -8.54 -3.28
N ILE A 267 0.99 -7.62 -2.74
CA ILE A 267 -0.36 -7.31 -3.21
C ILE A 267 -0.27 -6.66 -4.59
N VAL A 268 -1.10 -7.13 -5.53
CA VAL A 268 -1.20 -6.63 -6.90
C VAL A 268 -2.65 -6.27 -7.20
N PHE A 269 -2.86 -5.09 -7.78
CA PHE A 269 -4.13 -4.67 -8.35
C PHE A 269 -4.24 -5.12 -9.81
N ALA A 270 -5.36 -5.71 -10.18
CA ALA A 270 -5.61 -6.13 -11.56
C ALA A 270 -7.10 -6.07 -11.90
N VAL A 271 -7.40 -5.93 -13.19
CA VAL A 271 -8.75 -6.09 -13.71
C VAL A 271 -9.09 -7.58 -13.73
N PRO A 272 -10.19 -8.00 -13.08
CA PRO A 272 -10.55 -9.39 -12.97
C PRO A 272 -11.09 -9.96 -14.29
N GLU A 273 -10.96 -11.27 -14.45
CA GLU A 273 -11.61 -11.98 -15.54
C GLU A 273 -13.14 -11.99 -15.38
N ALA A 274 -13.87 -12.24 -16.47
CA ALA A 274 -15.34 -12.29 -16.46
C ALA A 274 -15.88 -13.29 -15.42
N ARG A 275 -15.26 -14.46 -15.29
CA ARG A 275 -15.65 -15.47 -14.28
C ARG A 275 -15.47 -14.97 -12.86
N GLN A 276 -14.38 -14.27 -12.57
CA GLN A 276 -14.10 -13.71 -11.24
C GLN A 276 -15.06 -12.56 -10.93
N THR A 277 -15.44 -11.78 -11.95
CA THR A 277 -16.44 -10.70 -11.84
C THR A 277 -17.83 -11.26 -11.51
N ALA A 278 -18.24 -12.35 -12.15
CA ALA A 278 -19.50 -13.02 -11.83
C ALA A 278 -19.54 -13.53 -10.37
N ILE A 279 -18.44 -14.14 -9.90
CA ILE A 279 -18.30 -14.56 -8.49
C ILE A 279 -18.42 -13.35 -7.55
N LEU A 280 -17.82 -12.21 -7.91
CA LEU A 280 -17.94 -10.99 -7.12
C LEU A 280 -19.39 -10.51 -7.02
N TYR A 281 -20.12 -10.44 -8.14
CA TYR A 281 -21.52 -9.99 -8.14
C TYR A 281 -22.42 -10.89 -7.30
N GLU A 282 -22.23 -12.21 -7.38
CA GLU A 282 -22.93 -13.16 -6.52
C GLU A 282 -22.65 -12.88 -5.03
N ARG A 283 -21.38 -12.70 -4.65
CA ARG A 283 -20.97 -12.42 -3.26
C ARG A 283 -21.46 -11.08 -2.72
N LEU A 284 -21.61 -10.09 -3.60
CA LEU A 284 -22.16 -8.78 -3.24
C LEU A 284 -23.69 -8.72 -3.31
N GLU A 285 -24.34 -9.85 -3.61
CA GLU A 285 -25.79 -9.97 -3.79
C GLU A 285 -26.36 -8.98 -4.84
N LEU A 286 -25.55 -8.66 -5.85
CA LEU A 286 -25.93 -7.76 -6.94
C LEU A 286 -26.53 -8.60 -8.07
N LYS A 287 -27.77 -8.31 -8.45
CA LYS A 287 -28.37 -8.89 -9.66
C LYS A 287 -27.75 -8.21 -10.88
N GLU A 288 -27.22 -8.99 -11.82
CA GLU A 288 -26.94 -8.46 -13.16
C GLU A 288 -28.27 -7.94 -13.74
N GLY A 289 -28.32 -6.63 -13.98
CA GLY A 289 -29.44 -5.96 -14.64
C GLY A 289 -29.27 -5.94 -16.15
#